data_AF-A0A3M1IHH6-F1
#
_entry.id   AF-A0A3M1IHH6-F1
#
_cell.length_a   1.000
_cell.length_b   1.000
_cell.length_c   1.000
_cell.angle_alpha   90.00
_cell.angle_beta   90.00
_cell.angle_gamma   90.00
#
_symmetry.space_group_name_H-M   'P 1'
#
loop_
_entity.id
_entity.type
_entity.pdbx_description
1 polymer ?
#
loop_
_entity_poly.entity_id
_entity_poly.type
_entity_poly.pdbx_seq_one_letter_code
_entity_poly.pdbx_strand_id
1 'polypeptide(L)'
;MRIFLLLLTLCSVSRSVAQYFVPSVAGQWVGQITQNDGGYLPNYSYELFFQVEDGRIYGRSYVRAPGVEGVMQFSVEKRGEVFYIQEEELLQSRKPQDLSWCFKTMQLRLVQRGKRWYLEGPWQGQSEYGECIPGWLVLEPAVPRA
;
A
#
# COMPACT_ATOMS: atom_id res chain seq x y z
N MET A 1 51.10 36.06 42.68
CA MET A 1 49.70 35.70 43.03
C MET A 1 49.08 35.06 41.79
N ARG A 2 48.79 33.77 41.84
CA ARG A 2 48.42 32.94 40.67
C ARG A 2 46.94 33.11 40.33
N ILE A 3 46.65 33.57 39.11
CA ILE A 3 45.31 33.62 38.52
C ILE A 3 44.97 32.21 38.06
N PHE A 4 44.01 31.55 38.73
CA PHE A 4 43.42 30.28 38.29
C PHE A 4 42.24 30.59 37.36
N LEU A 5 42.44 30.43 36.05
CA LEU A 5 41.34 30.40 35.08
C LEU A 5 40.65 29.04 35.16
N LEU A 6 39.46 29.00 35.77
CA LEU A 6 38.54 27.85 35.67
C LEU A 6 37.84 27.90 34.30
N LEU A 7 38.26 27.04 33.38
CA LEU A 7 37.52 26.75 32.15
C LEU A 7 36.30 25.87 32.50
N LEU A 8 35.11 26.47 32.52
CA LEU A 8 33.82 25.78 32.55
C LEU A 8 33.54 25.21 31.15
N THR A 9 33.87 23.93 30.95
CA THR A 9 33.49 23.16 29.76
C THR A 9 31.98 22.91 29.76
N LEU A 10 31.26 23.68 28.94
CA LEU A 10 29.87 23.43 28.54
C LEU A 10 29.78 22.11 27.76
N CYS A 11 29.39 21.01 28.44
CA CYS A 11 28.94 19.79 27.79
C CYS A 11 27.55 20.03 27.18
N SER A 12 27.51 20.48 25.93
CA SER A 12 26.30 20.50 25.11
C SER A 12 25.83 19.06 24.88
N VAL A 13 24.83 18.61 25.64
CA VAL A 13 24.18 17.31 25.41
C VAL A 13 23.34 17.44 24.14
N SER A 14 23.93 17.13 23.00
CA SER A 14 23.24 17.00 21.72
C SER A 14 22.27 15.82 21.81
N ARG A 15 20.99 16.09 22.11
CA ARG A 15 19.93 15.09 22.00
C ARG A 15 19.74 14.77 20.52
N SER A 16 20.33 13.68 20.05
CA SER A 16 19.99 13.10 18.75
C SER A 16 18.54 12.64 18.80
N VAL A 17 17.64 13.45 18.23
CA VAL A 17 16.27 13.01 17.95
C VAL A 17 16.38 11.98 16.84
N ALA A 18 16.16 10.71 17.17
CA ALA A 18 16.03 9.67 16.16
C ALA A 18 14.86 10.06 15.24
N GLN A 19 15.16 10.42 13.99
CA GLN A 19 14.14 10.65 12.99
C GLN A 19 13.49 9.30 12.68
N TYR A 20 12.26 9.10 13.15
CA TYR A 20 11.45 7.97 12.73
C TYR A 20 11.14 8.15 11.24
N PHE A 21 11.73 7.30 10.40
CA PHE A 21 11.38 7.23 8.98
C PHE A 21 9.97 6.65 8.88
N VAL A 22 8.99 7.51 8.59
CA VAL A 22 7.67 7.08 8.15
C VAL A 22 7.77 6.88 6.64
N PRO A 23 7.59 5.65 6.11
CA PRO A 23 7.61 5.44 4.67
C PRO A 23 6.53 6.28 4.02
N SER A 24 6.88 6.91 2.89
CA SER A 24 5.88 7.39 1.96
C SER A 24 5.06 6.19 1.46
N VAL A 25 3.77 6.41 1.16
CA VAL A 25 2.95 5.38 0.47
C VAL A 25 3.41 5.17 -0.97
N ALA A 26 4.16 6.12 -1.54
CA ALA A 26 4.68 6.06 -2.90
C ALA A 26 5.52 4.79 -3.16
N GLY A 27 5.48 4.32 -4.40
CA GLY A 27 6.20 3.14 -4.83
C GLY A 27 5.36 1.87 -4.80
N GLN A 28 6.05 0.73 -4.83
CA GLN A 28 5.45 -0.58 -5.05
C GLN A 28 5.18 -1.28 -3.71
N TRP A 29 3.97 -1.81 -3.57
CA TRP A 29 3.53 -2.64 -2.45
C TRP A 29 3.07 -3.97 -3.01
N VAL A 30 3.58 -5.08 -2.47
CA VAL A 30 3.34 -6.43 -2.96
C VAL A 30 2.85 -7.33 -1.83
N GLY A 31 1.96 -8.25 -2.15
CA GLY A 31 1.46 -9.20 -1.16
C GLY A 31 0.30 -10.01 -1.71
N GLN A 32 -0.72 -10.19 -0.89
CA GLN A 32 -1.88 -11.00 -1.22
C GLN A 32 -3.16 -10.22 -1.02
N ILE A 33 -4.14 -10.54 -1.85
CA ILE A 33 -5.55 -10.18 -1.67
C ILE A 33 -6.34 -11.47 -1.46
N THR A 34 -7.20 -11.46 -0.45
CA THR A 34 -8.10 -12.56 -0.12
C THR A 34 -9.54 -12.19 -0.41
N GLN A 35 -10.41 -13.18 -0.50
CA GLN A 35 -11.87 -13.01 -0.53
C GLN A 35 -12.52 -13.96 0.48
N ASN A 36 -13.69 -13.58 0.99
CA ASN A 36 -14.51 -14.49 1.80
C ASN A 36 -14.97 -15.70 0.97
N ASP A 37 -15.61 -16.68 1.62
CA ASP A 37 -16.00 -17.94 1.00
C ASP A 37 -16.81 -17.74 -0.30
N GLY A 38 -16.31 -18.35 -1.38
CA GLY A 38 -16.89 -18.31 -2.72
C GLY A 38 -15.95 -17.72 -3.77
N GLY A 39 -16.49 -17.46 -4.97
CA GLY A 39 -15.78 -16.91 -6.13
C GLY A 39 -14.75 -17.84 -6.76
N TYR A 40 -13.83 -17.29 -7.56
CA TYR A 40 -12.95 -18.10 -8.44
C TYR A 40 -11.78 -18.75 -7.68
N LEU A 41 -11.04 -17.97 -6.87
CA LEU A 41 -9.96 -18.43 -6.01
C LEU A 41 -9.99 -17.67 -4.68
N PRO A 42 -9.55 -18.28 -3.56
CA PRO A 42 -9.56 -17.61 -2.25
C PRO A 42 -8.43 -16.58 -2.09
N ASN A 43 -7.34 -16.71 -2.85
CA ASN A 43 -6.14 -15.88 -2.73
C ASN A 43 -5.56 -15.54 -4.11
N TYR A 44 -5.09 -14.31 -4.28
CA TYR A 44 -4.37 -13.86 -5.46
C TYR A 44 -3.14 -13.06 -5.03
N SER A 45 -2.09 -13.14 -5.84
CA SER A 45 -1.00 -12.17 -5.74
C SER A 45 -1.50 -10.80 -6.15
N TYR A 46 -1.26 -9.81 -5.31
CA TYR A 46 -1.73 -8.46 -5.53
C TYR A 46 -0.61 -7.45 -5.31
N GLU A 47 -0.65 -6.40 -6.10
CA GLU A 47 0.34 -5.34 -6.10
C GLU A 47 -0.35 -4.00 -6.28
N LEU A 48 0.10 -2.99 -5.54
CA LEU A 48 -0.27 -1.59 -5.73
C LEU A 48 1.01 -0.79 -6.02
N PHE A 49 1.03 -0.09 -7.14
CA PHE A 49 2.09 0.83 -7.50
C PHE A 49 1.57 2.28 -7.41
N PHE A 50 1.94 2.98 -6.34
CA PHE A 50 1.54 4.38 -6.11
C PHE A 50 2.51 5.35 -6.77
N GLN A 51 1.94 6.31 -7.49
CA GLN A 51 2.59 7.48 -8.06
C GLN A 51 2.08 8.73 -7.34
N VAL A 52 2.97 9.71 -7.18
CA VAL A 52 2.65 10.99 -6.55
C VAL A 52 3.12 12.09 -7.48
N GLU A 53 2.18 12.91 -7.94
CA GLU A 53 2.44 14.04 -8.84
C GLU A 53 1.52 15.19 -8.45
N ASP A 54 2.07 16.40 -8.31
CA ASP A 54 1.32 17.60 -7.95
C ASP A 54 0.39 17.45 -6.74
N GLY A 55 0.83 16.67 -5.74
CA GLY A 55 0.06 16.39 -4.52
C GLY A 55 -1.10 15.41 -4.69
N ARG A 56 -1.32 14.87 -5.90
CA ARG A 56 -2.29 13.81 -6.17
C ARG A 56 -1.61 12.45 -6.06
N ILE A 57 -2.33 11.47 -5.51
CA ILE A 57 -1.88 10.08 -5.43
C ILE A 57 -2.77 9.25 -6.36
N TYR A 58 -2.15 8.49 -7.23
CA TYR A 58 -2.81 7.60 -8.19
C TYR A 58 -1.90 6.41 -8.47
N GLY A 59 -2.34 5.47 -9.30
CA GLY A 59 -1.46 4.36 -9.63
C GLY A 59 -2.10 3.23 -10.40
N ARG A 60 -1.46 2.07 -10.31
CA ARG A 60 -1.93 0.84 -10.93
C ARG A 60 -1.95 -0.30 -9.93
N SER A 61 -3.03 -1.06 -9.96
CA SER A 61 -3.09 -2.35 -9.28
C SER A 61 -2.79 -3.47 -10.26
N TYR A 62 -2.21 -4.56 -9.75
CA TYR A 62 -1.98 -5.78 -10.50
C TYR A 62 -2.51 -6.96 -9.71
N VAL A 63 -3.35 -7.76 -10.35
CA VAL A 63 -3.85 -9.03 -9.78
C VAL A 63 -3.34 -10.18 -10.62
N ARG A 64 -2.78 -11.21 -9.97
CA ARG A 64 -2.21 -12.38 -10.67
C ARG A 64 -2.57 -13.68 -9.97
N ALA A 65 -3.00 -14.65 -10.77
CA ALA A 65 -3.19 -16.05 -10.43
C ALA A 65 -2.98 -16.93 -11.69
N PRO A 66 -2.89 -18.26 -11.59
CA PRO A 66 -2.78 -19.12 -12.76
C PRO A 66 -3.89 -18.83 -13.78
N GLY A 67 -3.50 -18.41 -14.99
CA GLY A 67 -4.44 -18.06 -16.07
C GLY A 67 -5.16 -16.71 -15.92
N VAL A 68 -4.91 -15.96 -14.83
CA VAL A 68 -5.56 -14.68 -14.53
C VAL A 68 -4.50 -13.59 -14.32
N GLU A 69 -4.55 -12.54 -15.13
CA GLU A 69 -3.75 -11.33 -14.94
C GLU A 69 -4.58 -10.10 -15.32
N GLY A 70 -4.67 -9.16 -14.40
CA GLY A 70 -5.40 -7.91 -14.60
C GLY A 70 -4.56 -6.73 -14.13
N VAL A 71 -4.64 -5.63 -14.86
CA VAL A 71 -4.05 -4.34 -14.49
C VAL A 71 -5.15 -3.30 -14.48
N MET A 72 -5.36 -2.66 -13.34
CA MET A 72 -6.34 -1.57 -13.21
C MET A 72 -5.63 -0.26 -12.90
N GLN A 73 -6.12 0.84 -13.45
CA GLN A 73 -5.80 2.17 -12.95
C GLN A 73 -6.63 2.45 -11.68
N PHE A 74 -6.04 3.15 -10.72
CA PHE A 74 -6.76 3.63 -9.55
C PHE A 74 -6.46 5.10 -9.21
N SER A 75 -7.40 5.71 -8.52
CA SER A 75 -7.22 6.98 -7.81
C SER A 75 -7.20 6.77 -6.30
N VAL A 76 -6.67 7.76 -5.56
CA VAL A 76 -6.57 7.69 -4.10
C VAL A 76 -7.05 8.98 -3.47
N GLU A 77 -7.91 8.86 -2.46
CA GLU A 77 -8.26 9.92 -1.53
C GLU A 77 -7.72 9.58 -0.14
N LYS A 78 -6.93 10.49 0.45
CA LYS A 78 -6.42 10.31 1.81
C LYS A 78 -7.33 11.05 2.80
N ARG A 79 -7.93 10.33 3.76
CA ARG A 79 -8.69 10.92 4.88
C ARG A 79 -8.07 10.49 6.20
N GLY A 80 -7.37 11.41 6.85
CA GLY A 80 -6.57 11.11 8.04
C GLY A 80 -5.48 10.09 7.72
N GLU A 81 -5.50 8.94 8.41
CA GLU A 81 -4.54 7.84 8.25
C GLU A 81 -5.00 6.75 7.27
N VAL A 82 -6.17 6.92 6.65
CA VAL A 82 -6.76 5.93 5.74
C VAL A 82 -6.61 6.40 4.29
N PHE A 83 -6.13 5.49 3.43
CA PHE A 83 -6.10 5.63 1.99
C PHE A 83 -7.34 4.95 1.40
N TYR A 84 -8.23 5.74 0.81
CA TYR A 84 -9.39 5.27 0.05
C TYR A 84 -8.97 5.13 -1.39
N ILE A 85 -8.88 3.90 -1.89
CA ILE A 85 -8.40 3.60 -3.24
C ILE A 85 -9.57 3.08 -4.06
N GLN A 86 -9.72 3.60 -5.28
CA GLN A 86 -10.79 3.23 -6.20
C GLN A 86 -10.18 2.79 -7.52
N GLU A 87 -10.37 1.52 -7.92
CA GLU A 87 -10.07 1.08 -9.28
C GLU A 87 -11.12 1.68 -10.25
N GLU A 88 -10.66 2.21 -11.37
CA GLU A 88 -11.48 3.02 -12.30
C GLU A 88 -11.47 2.47 -13.73
N GLU A 89 -10.32 1.96 -14.20
CA GLU A 89 -10.14 1.55 -15.59
C GLU A 89 -9.34 0.25 -15.69
N LEU A 90 -9.82 -0.68 -16.52
CA LEU A 90 -9.10 -1.91 -16.86
C LEU A 90 -8.12 -1.63 -18.01
N LEU A 91 -6.83 -1.67 -17.71
CA LEU A 91 -5.75 -1.39 -18.66
C LEU A 91 -5.29 -2.65 -19.40
N GLN A 92 -5.26 -3.80 -18.72
CA GLN A 92 -4.83 -5.08 -19.30
C GLN A 92 -5.62 -6.23 -18.69
N SER A 93 -5.90 -7.24 -19.52
CA SER A 93 -6.73 -8.39 -19.13
C SER A 93 -6.27 -9.68 -19.80
N ARG A 94 -6.01 -10.69 -18.99
CA ARG A 94 -5.93 -12.10 -19.35
C ARG A 94 -6.74 -12.89 -18.34
N LYS A 95 -7.82 -13.53 -18.77
CA LYS A 95 -8.69 -14.34 -17.91
C LYS A 95 -9.47 -15.38 -18.73
N PRO A 96 -10.04 -16.43 -18.08
CA PRO A 96 -11.10 -17.24 -18.66
C PRO A 96 -12.29 -16.39 -19.15
N GLN A 97 -13.04 -16.91 -20.12
CA GLN A 97 -14.13 -16.17 -20.76
C GLN A 97 -15.28 -15.86 -19.79
N ASP A 98 -15.53 -16.77 -18.85
CA ASP A 98 -16.60 -16.76 -17.85
C ASP A 98 -16.25 -15.99 -16.57
N LEU A 99 -14.99 -15.58 -16.38
CA LEU A 99 -14.59 -14.75 -15.25
C LEU A 99 -14.94 -13.28 -15.53
N SER A 100 -15.53 -12.54 -14.58
CA SER A 100 -15.68 -11.09 -14.71
C SER A 100 -14.61 -10.35 -13.90
N TRP A 101 -14.25 -9.14 -14.34
CA TRP A 101 -13.34 -8.29 -13.58
C TRP A 101 -14.09 -7.55 -12.48
N CYS A 102 -13.56 -7.68 -11.27
CA CYS A 102 -14.02 -6.90 -10.13
C CYS A 102 -13.21 -5.60 -10.00
N PHE A 103 -13.91 -4.46 -10.11
CA PHE A 103 -13.37 -3.14 -9.81
C PHE A 103 -13.49 -2.88 -8.32
N LYS A 104 -12.35 -2.73 -7.65
CA LYS A 104 -12.25 -2.73 -6.19
C LYS A 104 -12.22 -1.32 -5.63
N THR A 105 -12.79 -1.20 -4.44
CA THR A 105 -12.67 -0.07 -3.53
C THR A 105 -12.03 -0.56 -2.25
N MET A 106 -11.01 0.15 -1.76
CA MET A 106 -10.15 -0.32 -0.66
C MET A 106 -9.97 0.77 0.38
N GLN A 107 -9.91 0.38 1.66
CA GLN A 107 -9.65 1.28 2.78
C GLN A 107 -8.38 0.85 3.52
N LEU A 108 -7.23 1.28 3.02
CA LEU A 108 -5.95 0.77 3.49
C LEU A 108 -5.32 1.70 4.52
N ARG A 109 -4.63 1.11 5.49
CA ARG A 109 -3.82 1.81 6.49
C ARG A 109 -2.37 1.37 6.40
N LEU A 110 -1.48 2.33 6.61
CA LEU A 110 -0.05 2.06 6.76
C LEU A 110 0.22 1.66 8.22
N VAL A 111 0.57 0.41 8.46
CA VAL A 111 0.74 -0.17 9.80
C VAL A 111 2.17 -0.67 9.98
N GLN A 112 2.80 -0.31 11.10
CA GLN A 112 4.11 -0.83 11.47
C GLN A 112 3.97 -1.99 12.46
N ARG A 113 4.54 -3.16 12.14
CA ARG A 113 4.64 -4.29 13.07
C ARG A 113 6.12 -4.67 13.22
N GLY A 114 6.71 -4.29 14.36
CA GLY A 114 8.14 -4.42 14.59
C GLY A 114 8.95 -3.55 13.61
N LYS A 115 9.85 -4.16 12.84
CA LYS A 115 10.68 -3.47 11.84
C LYS A 115 10.06 -3.43 10.43
N ARG A 116 8.86 -3.98 10.25
CA ARG A 116 8.20 -4.10 8.95
C ARG A 116 7.00 -3.17 8.85
N TRP A 117 6.77 -2.68 7.64
CA TRP A 117 5.63 -1.85 7.28
C TRP A 117 4.67 -2.65 6.40
N TYR A 118 3.38 -2.43 6.62
CA TYR A 118 2.30 -3.08 5.90
C TYR A 118 1.32 -2.03 5.41
N LEU A 119 0.80 -2.23 4.21
CA LEU A 119 -0.39 -1.57 3.73
C LEU A 119 -1.52 -2.60 3.74
N GLU A 120 -2.45 -2.44 4.67
CA GLU A 120 -3.48 -3.45 4.95
C GLU A 120 -4.86 -2.85 5.18
N GLY A 121 -5.90 -3.62 4.87
CA GLY A 121 -7.28 -3.19 5.04
C GLY A 121 -8.28 -3.99 4.23
N PRO A 122 -9.58 -3.72 4.42
CA PRO A 122 -10.64 -4.37 3.67
C PRO A 122 -10.73 -3.85 2.25
N TRP A 123 -11.29 -4.69 1.38
CA TRP A 123 -11.76 -4.30 0.07
C TRP A 123 -13.15 -4.86 -0.23
N GLN A 124 -13.86 -4.16 -1.10
CA GLN A 124 -15.11 -4.59 -1.72
C GLN A 124 -15.06 -4.19 -3.19
N GLY A 125 -16.01 -4.63 -4.01
CA GLY A 125 -15.99 -4.21 -5.40
C GLY A 125 -17.25 -4.58 -6.15
N GLN A 126 -17.28 -4.17 -7.42
CA GLN A 126 -18.37 -4.40 -8.34
C GLN A 126 -17.84 -5.03 -9.63
N SER A 127 -18.62 -5.96 -10.17
CA SER A 127 -18.41 -6.54 -11.50
C SER A 127 -19.65 -6.33 -12.36
N GLU A 128 -19.60 -6.79 -13.61
CA GLU A 128 -20.78 -6.80 -14.49
C GLU A 128 -21.91 -7.70 -13.96
N TYR A 129 -21.60 -8.65 -13.07
CA TYR A 129 -22.54 -9.61 -12.49
C TYR A 129 -23.09 -9.19 -11.12
N GLY A 130 -22.65 -8.06 -10.57
CA GLY A 130 -23.04 -7.65 -9.23
C GLY A 130 -21.86 -7.38 -8.30
N GLU A 131 -22.19 -7.26 -7.02
CA GLU A 131 -21.22 -7.08 -5.95
C GLU A 131 -20.25 -8.26 -5.91
N CYS A 132 -18.96 -7.95 -5.82
CA CYS A 132 -17.94 -8.96 -5.63
C CYS A 132 -17.89 -9.38 -4.17
N ILE A 133 -17.47 -10.62 -3.93
CA ILE A 133 -17.22 -11.12 -2.58
C ILE A 133 -16.03 -10.32 -2.00
N PRO A 134 -16.23 -9.59 -0.88
CA PRO A 134 -15.20 -8.74 -0.30
C PRO A 134 -14.14 -9.58 0.40
N GLY A 135 -13.05 -8.92 0.82
CA GLY A 135 -12.01 -9.56 1.60
C GLY A 135 -10.97 -8.58 2.13
N TRP A 136 -9.72 -9.03 2.20
CA TRP A 136 -8.65 -8.29 2.87
C TRP A 136 -7.37 -8.22 2.04
N LEU A 137 -6.63 -7.12 2.17
CA LEU A 137 -5.29 -6.94 1.62
C LEU A 137 -4.25 -6.90 2.74
N VAL A 138 -3.12 -7.57 2.51
CA VAL A 138 -1.89 -7.39 3.29
C VAL A 138 -0.74 -7.28 2.32
N LEU A 139 -0.14 -6.09 2.22
CA LEU A 139 0.95 -5.80 1.30
C LEU A 139 2.17 -5.26 2.08
N GLU A 140 3.37 -5.65 1.65
CA GLU A 140 4.64 -5.12 2.15
C GLU A 140 5.30 -4.25 1.06
N PRO A 141 6.11 -3.24 1.42
CA PRO A 141 6.82 -2.46 0.42
C PRO A 141 7.79 -3.37 -0.32
N ALA A 142 7.80 -3.29 -1.66
CA ALA A 142 8.74 -4.05 -2.45
C ALA A 142 10.17 -3.58 -2.15
N VAL A 143 11.09 -4.53 -1.95
CA VAL A 143 12.51 -4.21 -1.80
C VAL A 143 12.99 -3.68 -3.16
N PRO A 144 13.56 -2.46 -3.24
CA PRO A 144 14.18 -1.98 -4.47
C PRO A 144 15.21 -3.00 -4.92
N ARG A 145 15.06 -3.55 -6.13
CA ARG A 145 16.11 -4.39 -6.71
C ARG A 145 17.24 -3.45 -7.13
N ALA A 146 18.42 -3.67 -6.56
CA ALA A 146 19.65 -2.98 -6.94
C ALA A 146 20.08 -3.32 -8.37
#